data_AF-A0A3B6PNZ8-F1
#
_entry.id   AF-A0A3B6PNZ8-F1
#
_cell.length_a   1.000
_cell.length_b   1.000
_cell.length_c   1.000
_cell.angle_alpha   90.00
_cell.angle_beta   90.00
_cell.angle_gamma   90.00
#
_symmetry.space_group_name_H-M   'P 1'
#
loop_
_entity.id
_entity.type
_entity.pdbx_description
1 polymer ?
#
loop_
_entity_poly.entity_id
_entity_poly.type
_entity_poly.pdbx_seq_one_letter_code
_entity_poly.pdbx_strand_id
1 'polypeptide(L)'
;MRVQEYGPYLFYKCRYTRRLWSLIIDKYHILGLHTNGWPLFDSVEAWWASTCDNATPNRQAKASLTMLISWTVWNERNARVFKHKSAPPTILLASIQTEANLWVIAGAKKLGSIISRE
;
A
#
# COMPACT_ATOMS: atom_id res chain seq x y z
N MET A 1 11.98 -25.28 1.20
CA MET A 1 12.10 -24.17 2.17
C MET A 1 10.77 -23.41 2.22
N ARG A 2 9.93 -23.67 3.23
CA ARG A 2 8.69 -22.89 3.47
C ARG A 2 9.09 -21.65 4.25
N VAL A 3 9.18 -20.50 3.58
CA VAL A 3 9.40 -19.21 4.24
C VAL A 3 8.17 -18.92 5.08
N GLN A 4 8.34 -18.84 6.40
CA GLN A 4 7.35 -18.33 7.33
C GLN A 4 7.03 -16.89 6.90
N GLU A 5 5.91 -16.66 6.21
CA GLU A 5 5.53 -15.33 5.76
C GLU A 5 5.05 -14.50 6.95
N TYR A 6 6.02 -13.90 7.63
CA TYR A 6 5.82 -12.84 8.59
C TYR A 6 5.16 -11.66 7.87
N GLY A 7 4.04 -11.14 8.40
CA GLY A 7 3.33 -9.96 7.88
C GLY A 7 4.23 -8.82 7.35
N PRO A 8 5.37 -8.51 7.99
CA PRO A 8 6.38 -7.59 7.44
C PRO A 8 6.80 -7.85 5.98
N TYR A 9 7.09 -9.10 5.63
CA TYR A 9 7.50 -9.46 4.27
C TYR A 9 6.38 -9.22 3.27
N LEU A 10 5.15 -9.60 3.63
CA LEU A 10 4.00 -9.42 2.77
C LEU A 10 3.76 -7.94 2.46
N PHE A 11 3.71 -7.10 3.49
CA PHE A 11 3.23 -5.72 3.35
C PHE A 11 4.31 -4.70 2.95
N TYR A 12 5.58 -4.90 3.33
CA TYR A 12 6.59 -3.85 3.12
C TYR A 12 8.05 -4.28 2.95
N LYS A 13 8.47 -5.50 3.30
CA LYS A 13 9.87 -5.94 3.06
C LYS A 13 10.08 -6.56 1.67
N CYS A 14 9.09 -7.29 1.14
CA CYS A 14 9.22 -7.97 -0.15
C CYS A 14 9.47 -6.96 -1.29
N ARG A 15 10.37 -7.31 -2.22
CA ARG A 15 10.70 -6.48 -3.40
C ARG A 15 9.46 -6.19 -4.25
N TYR A 16 8.57 -7.18 -4.42
CA TYR A 16 7.32 -7.03 -5.16
C TYR A 16 6.44 -5.92 -4.56
N THR A 17 6.18 -6.01 -3.25
CA THR A 17 5.35 -5.05 -2.55
C THR A 17 6.00 -3.66 -2.48
N ARG A 18 7.31 -3.58 -2.20
CA ARG A 18 8.04 -2.30 -2.23
C ARG A 18 7.97 -1.61 -3.59
N ARG A 19 8.03 -2.37 -4.69
CA ARG A 19 7.88 -1.81 -6.03
C ARG A 19 6.49 -1.21 -6.25
N LEU A 20 5.44 -1.89 -5.80
CA LEU A 20 4.07 -1.36 -5.84
C LEU A 20 3.97 -0.05 -5.04
N TRP A 21 4.53 -0.01 -3.83
CA TRP A 21 4.58 1.19 -3.01
C TRP A 21 5.27 2.36 -3.69
N SER A 22 6.45 2.15 -4.28
CA SER A 22 7.16 3.19 -5.04
C SER A 22 6.30 3.71 -6.20
N LEU A 23 5.65 2.83 -6.98
CA LEU A 23 4.78 3.25 -8.07
C LEU A 23 3.63 4.16 -7.61
N ILE A 24 3.04 3.87 -6.46
CA ILE A 24 1.93 4.66 -5.89
C ILE A 24 2.43 6.00 -5.35
N ILE A 25 3.56 6.00 -4.64
CA ILE A 25 4.20 7.21 -4.10
C ILE A 25 4.57 8.15 -5.24
N ASP A 26 5.21 7.62 -6.28
CA ASP A 26 5.61 8.37 -7.47
C ASP A 26 4.39 8.94 -8.19
N LYS A 27 3.32 8.13 -8.34
CA LYS A 27 2.11 8.54 -9.04
C LYS A 27 1.36 9.68 -8.37
N TYR A 28 1.24 9.66 -7.04
CA TYR A 28 0.44 10.65 -6.30
C TYR A 28 1.29 11.71 -5.58
N HIS A 29 2.60 11.72 -5.82
CA HIS A 29 3.55 12.63 -5.18
C HIS A 29 3.38 12.69 -3.66
N ILE A 30 3.33 11.50 -3.03
CA ILE A 30 3.05 11.37 -1.59
C ILE A 30 4.27 11.80 -0.79
N LEU A 31 4.25 13.04 -0.30
CA LEU A 31 5.36 13.60 0.48
C LEU A 31 5.50 12.91 1.85
N GLY A 32 6.75 12.70 2.26
CA GLY A 32 7.09 12.12 3.55
C GLY A 32 6.78 10.62 3.68
N LEU A 33 6.68 9.90 2.56
CA LEU A 33 6.59 8.44 2.55
C LEU A 33 7.76 7.89 1.71
N HIS A 34 8.71 7.23 2.36
CA HIS A 34 9.91 6.68 1.71
C HIS A 34 10.09 5.20 2.04
N THR A 35 10.20 4.35 1.03
CA THR A 35 10.26 2.89 1.20
C THR A 35 11.67 2.36 1.55
N ASN A 36 12.70 3.20 1.46
CA ASN A 36 14.10 2.79 1.65
C ASN A 36 14.38 2.25 3.05
N GLY A 37 13.80 2.87 4.09
CA GLY A 37 13.96 2.44 5.48
C GLY A 37 13.07 1.28 5.89
N TRP A 38 12.09 0.89 5.05
CA TRP A 38 11.06 -0.08 5.45
C TRP A 38 11.58 -1.47 5.79
N PRO A 39 12.61 -2.02 5.15
CA PRO A 39 13.20 -3.30 5.54
C PRO A 39 13.70 -3.33 7.00
N LEU A 40 13.99 -2.17 7.59
CA LEU A 40 14.51 -2.02 8.96
C LEU A 40 13.42 -2.09 10.04
N PHE A 41 12.13 -1.99 9.71
CA PHE A 41 11.08 -2.16 10.71
C PHE A 41 10.95 -3.61 11.15
N ASP A 42 10.77 -3.83 12.44
CA ASP A 42 10.67 -5.18 13.01
C ASP A 42 9.23 -5.71 13.06
N SER A 43 8.22 -4.84 12.99
CA SER A 43 6.81 -5.21 13.07
C SER A 43 5.92 -4.46 12.07
N VAL A 44 4.73 -5.01 11.80
CA VAL A 44 3.70 -4.33 10.99
C VAL A 44 3.20 -3.08 11.69
N GLU A 45 3.11 -3.10 13.01
CA GLU A 45 2.70 -1.96 13.82
C GLU A 45 3.68 -0.79 13.70
N ALA A 46 4.99 -1.02 13.86
CA ALA A 46 6.00 0.02 13.75
C ALA A 46 6.05 0.63 12.34
N TRP A 47 5.94 -0.21 11.31
CA TRP A 47 5.84 0.25 9.93
C TRP A 47 4.56 1.07 9.72
N TRP A 48 3.39 0.57 10.16
CA TRP A 48 2.11 1.26 10.02
C TRP A 48 2.16 2.63 10.69
N ALA A 49 2.64 2.70 11.93
CA ALA A 49 2.84 3.95 12.65
C ALA A 49 3.70 4.95 11.84
N SER A 50 4.81 4.49 11.24
CA SER A 50 5.64 5.35 10.38
C SER A 50 4.93 5.91 9.15
N THR A 51 3.87 5.25 8.66
CA THR A 51 3.11 5.72 7.49
C THR A 51 1.98 6.70 7.82
N CYS A 52 1.47 6.69 9.06
CA CYS A 52 0.27 7.44 9.43
C CYS A 52 0.23 7.88 10.92
N ASP A 53 1.35 8.28 11.50
CA ASP A 53 1.38 8.84 12.86
C ASP A 53 0.67 10.20 12.93
N ASN A 54 0.25 10.63 14.14
CA ASN A 54 -0.50 11.85 14.43
C ASN A 54 0.20 13.13 13.95
N ALA A 55 1.52 13.15 13.90
CA ALA A 55 2.30 14.25 13.35
C ALA A 55 2.30 14.31 11.81
N THR A 56 1.77 13.29 11.13
CA THR A 56 1.85 13.15 9.68
C THR A 56 0.78 14.01 8.99
N PRO A 57 1.15 14.93 8.11
CA PRO A 57 0.19 15.62 7.25
C PRO A 57 -0.63 14.60 6.45
N ASN A 58 -1.93 14.84 6.33
CA ASN A 58 -2.87 13.95 5.64
C ASN A 58 -2.93 12.53 6.22
N ARG A 59 -2.67 12.36 7.53
CA ARG A 59 -2.72 11.06 8.24
C ARG A 59 -3.89 10.17 7.83
N GLN A 60 -5.12 10.69 7.86
CA GLN A 60 -6.32 9.90 7.53
C GLN A 60 -6.27 9.38 6.09
N ALA A 61 -5.85 10.23 5.15
CA ALA A 61 -5.73 9.85 3.74
C ALA A 61 -4.62 8.82 3.52
N LYS A 62 -3.47 8.99 4.18
CA LYS A 62 -2.36 8.02 4.16
C LYS A 62 -2.78 6.69 4.77
N ALA A 63 -3.46 6.69 5.91
CA ALA A 63 -3.98 5.47 6.54
C ALA A 63 -4.98 4.74 5.62
N SER A 64 -5.94 5.45 5.01
CA SER A 64 -6.88 4.86 4.05
C SER A 64 -6.16 4.24 2.85
N LEU A 65 -5.17 4.94 2.30
CA LEU A 65 -4.37 4.42 1.19
C LEU A 65 -3.53 3.20 1.60
N THR A 66 -2.86 3.25 2.75
CA THR A 66 -2.07 2.12 3.28
C THR A 66 -2.95 0.90 3.51
N MET A 67 -4.17 1.10 4.02
CA MET A 67 -5.15 0.02 4.19
C MET A 67 -5.54 -0.60 2.84
N LEU A 68 -5.86 0.23 1.84
CA LEU A 68 -6.22 -0.22 0.50
C LEU A 68 -5.09 -1.03 -0.14
N ILE A 69 -3.85 -0.53 -0.08
CA ILE A 69 -2.68 -1.23 -0.65
C ILE A 69 -2.46 -2.57 0.06
N SER A 70 -2.53 -2.57 1.39
CA SER A 70 -2.35 -3.79 2.20
C SER A 70 -3.41 -4.84 1.86
N TRP A 71 -4.66 -4.41 1.67
CA TRP A 71 -5.76 -5.27 1.22
C TRP A 71 -5.52 -5.86 -0.17
N THR A 72 -5.12 -5.03 -1.15
CA THR A 72 -4.81 -5.51 -2.50
C THR A 72 -3.65 -6.50 -2.51
N VAL A 73 -2.60 -6.26 -1.72
CA VAL A 73 -1.44 -7.15 -1.58
C VAL A 73 -1.83 -8.47 -0.94
N TRP A 74 -2.66 -8.45 0.10
CA TRP A 74 -3.22 -9.64 0.71
C TRP A 74 -4.02 -10.48 -0.31
N ASN A 75 -4.88 -9.83 -1.09
CA ASN A 75 -5.67 -10.50 -2.13
C ASN A 75 -4.81 -11.08 -3.25
N GLU A 76 -3.77 -10.38 -3.70
CA GLU A 76 -2.80 -10.91 -4.67
C GLU A 76 -2.10 -12.15 -4.13
N ARG A 77 -1.67 -12.13 -2.86
CA ARG A 77 -1.02 -13.27 -2.22
C ARG A 77 -1.95 -14.47 -2.11
N ASN A 78 -3.23 -14.24 -1.83
CA ASN A 78 -4.25 -15.28 -1.85
C ASN A 78 -4.49 -15.82 -3.27
N ALA A 79 -4.56 -14.96 -4.29
CA ALA A 79 -4.71 -15.39 -5.68
C ALA A 79 -3.52 -16.26 -6.15
N ARG A 80 -2.29 -15.92 -5.74
CA ARG A 80 -1.11 -16.73 -6.06
C ARG A 80 -1.16 -18.12 -5.47
N VAL A 81 -1.58 -18.24 -4.21
CA VAL A 81 -1.57 -19.52 -3.52
C VAL A 81 -2.79 -20.38 -3.84
N PHE A 82 -3.98 -19.80 -3.88
CA PHE A 82 -5.22 -20.57 -4.04
C PHE A 82 -5.68 -20.69 -5.49
N LYS A 83 -5.25 -19.77 -6.37
CA LYS A 83 -5.69 -19.74 -7.78
C LYS A 83 -4.54 -19.89 -8.77
N HIS A 84 -3.30 -20.00 -8.30
CA HIS A 84 -2.10 -20.05 -9.14
C HIS A 84 -2.01 -18.89 -10.16
N LYS A 85 -2.57 -17.74 -9.83
CA LYS A 85 -2.54 -16.51 -10.65
C LYS A 85 -1.62 -15.49 -10.03
N SER A 86 -0.78 -14.85 -10.84
CA SER A 86 0.10 -13.77 -10.41
C SER A 86 -0.08 -12.56 -11.31
N ALA A 87 -0.36 -11.41 -10.72
CA ALA A 87 -0.36 -10.12 -11.39
C ALA A 87 1.00 -9.42 -11.18
N PRO A 88 1.47 -8.61 -12.14
CA PRO A 88 2.59 -7.70 -11.92
C PRO A 88 2.15 -6.46 -11.12
N PRO A 89 3.08 -5.71 -10.48
CA PRO A 89 2.75 -4.54 -9.66
C PRO A 89 1.96 -3.46 -10.41
N THR A 90 2.15 -3.32 -11.72
CA THR A 90 1.43 -2.36 -12.56
C THR A 90 -0.06 -2.66 -12.68
N ILE A 91 -0.45 -3.95 -12.68
CA ILE A 91 -1.86 -4.35 -12.68
C ILE A 91 -2.48 -4.08 -11.31
N LEU A 92 -1.75 -4.33 -10.22
CA LEU A 92 -2.22 -3.97 -8.87
C LEU A 92 -2.34 -2.46 -8.70
N LEU A 93 -1.42 -1.68 -9.25
CA LEU A 93 -1.51 -0.22 -9.29
C LEU A 93 -2.84 0.20 -9.93
N ALA A 94 -3.15 -0.27 -11.14
CA ALA A 94 -4.40 0.05 -11.82
C ALA A 94 -5.64 -0.35 -10.98
N SER A 95 -5.62 -1.53 -10.35
CA SER A 95 -6.70 -1.97 -9.45
C SER A 95 -6.88 -1.04 -8.25
N ILE A 96 -5.77 -0.59 -7.64
CA ILE A 96 -5.79 0.34 -6.51
C ILE A 96 -6.32 1.70 -6.93
N GLN A 97 -5.96 2.18 -8.12
CA GLN A 97 -6.49 3.44 -8.63
C GLN A 97 -8.02 3.38 -8.80
N THR A 98 -8.53 2.33 -9.43
CA THR A 98 -9.97 2.14 -9.62
C THR A 98 -10.68 2.10 -8.28
N GLU A 99 -10.19 1.31 -7.34
CA GLU A 99 -10.79 1.18 -6.00
C GLU A 99 -10.73 2.49 -5.21
N ALA A 100 -9.59 3.19 -5.25
CA ALA A 100 -9.42 4.48 -4.58
C ALA A 100 -10.40 5.53 -5.13
N ASN A 101 -10.61 5.57 -6.45
CA ASN A 101 -11.60 6.46 -7.07
C ASN A 101 -13.03 6.10 -6.64
N LEU A 102 -13.37 4.81 -6.57
CA LEU A 102 -14.67 4.37 -6.05
C LEU A 102 -14.87 4.81 -4.60
N TRP A 103 -13.86 4.70 -3.75
CA TRP A 103 -13.93 5.16 -2.37
C TRP A 103 -14.15 6.67 -2.28
N VAL A 104 -13.49 7.45 -3.14
CA VAL A 104 -13.69 8.91 -3.20
C VAL A 104 -15.12 9.26 -3.64
N ILE A 105 -15.64 8.59 -4.66
CA ILE A 105 -17.04 8.75 -5.11
C ILE A 105 -18.02 8.38 -3.98
N ALA A 106 -17.70 7.34 -3.20
CA ALA A 106 -18.46 6.92 -2.03
C ALA A 106 -18.29 7.83 -0.80
N GLY A 107 -17.49 8.90 -0.89
CA GLY A 107 -17.38 9.93 0.13
C GLY A 107 -16.08 9.95 0.94
N ALA A 108 -15.06 9.17 0.56
CA ALA A 108 -13.72 9.21 1.19
C ALA A 108 -12.93 10.48 0.80
N LYS A 109 -13.47 11.67 1.12
CA LYS A 109 -12.95 12.99 0.71
C LYS A 109 -11.48 13.21 1.07
N LYS A 110 -11.02 12.66 2.19
CA LYS A 110 -9.62 12.76 2.63
C LYS A 110 -8.69 11.99 1.69
N LEU A 111 -9.06 10.78 1.25
CA LEU A 111 -8.31 10.05 0.24
C LEU A 111 -8.23 10.85 -1.07
N GLY A 112 -9.35 11.48 -1.45
CA GLY A 112 -9.45 12.41 -2.58
C GLY A 112 -8.39 13.50 -2.58
N SER A 113 -8.07 14.09 -1.42
CA SER A 113 -7.03 15.12 -1.34
C SER A 113 -5.61 14.65 -1.71
N ILE A 114 -5.35 13.33 -1.71
CA ILE A 114 -4.09 12.75 -2.19
C ILE A 114 -4.23 12.29 -3.65
N ILE A 115 -5.35 11.65 -4.01
CA ILE A 115 -5.48 10.98 -5.32
C ILE A 115 -6.02 11.87 -6.45
N SER A 116 -6.72 12.97 -6.13
CA SER A 116 -7.33 13.88 -7.11
C SER A 116 -6.38 14.99 -7.57
N ARG A 117 -5.06 14.83 -7.36
CA ARG A 117 -4.04 15.70 -7.94
C ARG A 117 -3.83 15.33 -9.43
N GLU A 118 -4.82 15.66 -10.25
CA GLU A 118 -4.70 15.82 -11.71
C GLU A 118 -5.02 17.26 -12.09
#